data_AF-A0A935ZP91-F1
#
_entry.id   AF-A0A935ZP91-F1
#
_cell.length_a   1.000
_cell.length_b   1.000
_cell.length_c   1.000
_cell.angle_alpha   90.00
_cell.angle_beta   90.00
_cell.angle_gamma   90.00
#
_symmetry.space_group_name_H-M   'P 1'
#
loop_
_entity.id
_entity.type
_entity.pdbx_description
1 polymer ?
#
loop_
_entity_poly.entity_id
_entity_poly.type
_entity_poly.pdbx_seq_one_letter_code
_entity_poly.pdbx_strand_id
1 'polypeptide(L)' 'MANEELFSPSGLTEKQAQEFHKFFMSGFITFTLIAVAAHVLVWMWRPWVPGKNGYTTMLEISNTISQTFLT' A
#
# COMPACT_ATOMS: atom_id res chain seq x y z
N MET A 1 -19.84 27.72 28.23
CA MET A 1 -18.99 26.88 27.37
C MET A 1 -19.95 26.05 26.54
N ALA A 2 -19.85 26.13 25.21
CA ALA A 2 -20.91 25.77 24.28
C ALA A 2 -21.35 24.30 24.44
N ASN A 3 -22.62 24.07 24.13
CA ASN A 3 -23.27 22.78 24.06
C ASN A 3 -22.65 21.93 22.95
N GLU A 4 -21.83 20.97 23.35
CA GLU A 4 -21.31 19.86 22.54
C GLU A 4 -22.42 18.85 22.15
N GLU A 5 -23.69 19.27 22.07
CA GLU A 5 -24.83 18.47 21.57
C GLU A 5 -24.82 18.35 20.03
N LEU A 6 -23.62 18.29 19.43
CA LEU A 6 -23.46 17.81 18.06
C LEU A 6 -23.26 16.31 18.16
N PHE A 7 -24.39 15.61 18.16
CA PHE A 7 -24.54 14.20 17.87
C PHE A 7 -23.39 13.70 16.97
N SER A 8 -22.37 13.09 17.57
CA SER A 8 -21.34 12.39 16.81
C SER A 8 -22.09 11.32 15.98
N PRO A 9 -21.88 11.22 14.66
CA PRO A 9 -22.67 10.33 13.79
C PRO A 9 -22.59 8.84 14.18
N SER A 10 -21.66 8.48 15.06
CA SER A 10 -21.51 7.14 15.64
C SER A 10 -22.23 6.94 16.99
N GLY A 11 -22.81 7.99 17.60
CA GLY A 11 -23.54 7.91 18.88
C GLY A 11 -22.68 7.56 20.11
N LEU A 12 -21.36 7.55 19.96
CA LEU A 12 -20.40 7.16 21.01
C LEU A 12 -19.84 8.38 21.72
N THR A 13 -19.75 8.30 23.05
CA THR A 13 -18.99 9.27 23.85
C THR A 13 -17.52 9.23 23.45
N GLU A 14 -16.80 10.36 23.51
CA GLU A 14 -15.37 10.42 23.16
C GLU A 14 -14.53 9.36 23.88
N LYS A 15 -14.93 9.04 25.12
CA LYS A 15 -14.29 8.03 25.96
C LYS A 15 -14.42 6.62 25.40
N GLN A 16 -15.61 6.22 24.93
CA GLN A 16 -15.82 4.92 24.30
C GLN A 16 -15.13 4.81 22.94
N ALA A 17 -15.10 5.90 22.17
CA ALA A 17 -14.39 5.95 20.90
C ALA A 17 -12.88 5.71 21.09
N GLN A 18 -12.27 6.29 22.13
CA GLN A 18 -10.86 6.06 22.48
C GLN A 18 -10.57 4.64 22.93
N GLU A 19 -11.45 4.02 23.71
CA GLU A 19 -11.29 2.63 24.16
C GLU A 19 -11.31 1.65 22.98
N PHE A 20 -12.28 1.81 22.07
CA PHE A 20 -12.33 1.02 20.84
C PHE A 20 -11.09 1.25 19.96
N HIS A 21 -10.72 2.51 19.75
CA HIS A 21 -9.58 2.87 18.92
C HIS A 21 -8.26 2.26 19.44
N LYS A 22 -8.06 2.27 20.76
CA LYS A 22 -6.88 1.68 21.40
C LYS A 22 -6.79 0.17 21.15
N PHE A 23 -7.90 -0.55 21.27
CA PHE A 23 -7.94 -1.99 21.03
C PHE A 23 -7.77 -2.31 19.53
N PHE A 24 -8.45 -1.57 18.66
CA PHE A 24 -8.35 -1.70 17.22
C PHE A 24 -6.91 -1.48 16.73
N MET A 25 -6.25 -0.41 17.19
CA MET A 25 -4.87 -0.11 16.78
C MET A 25 -3.88 -1.17 17.22
N SER A 26 -4.06 -1.77 18.41
CA SER A 26 -3.22 -2.87 18.87
C SER A 26 -3.26 -4.07 17.90
N GLY A 27 -4.46 -4.49 17.49
CA GLY A 27 -4.63 -5.58 16.52
C GLY A 27 -4.17 -5.20 15.12
N PHE A 28 -4.50 -3.99 14.66
CA PHE A 28 -4.12 -3.48 13.36
C PHE A 28 -2.60 -3.44 13.19
N ILE A 29 -1.85 -2.91 14.18
CA ILE A 29 -0.38 -2.86 14.14
C ILE A 29 0.21 -4.26 14.06
N THR A 30 -0.29 -5.20 14.88
CA THR A 30 0.19 -6.58 14.88
C THR A 30 -0.05 -7.26 13.52
N PHE A 31 -1.24 -7.08 12.95
CA PHE A 31 -1.57 -7.60 11.62
C PHE A 31 -0.70 -6.97 10.53
N THR A 32 -0.54 -5.64 10.53
CA THR A 32 0.26 -4.92 9.53
C THR A 32 1.72 -5.36 9.56
N LEU A 33 2.31 -5.59 10.74
CA LEU A 33 3.68 -6.10 10.85
C LEU A 33 3.85 -7.45 10.15
N ILE A 34 2.92 -8.39 10.39
CA ILE A 34 2.93 -9.71 9.74
C ILE A 34 2.70 -9.57 8.23
N ALA A 35 1.76 -8.72 7.83
CA ALA A 35 1.46 -8.49 6.43
C ALA A 35 2.68 -7.94 5.67
N VAL A 36 3.39 -6.95 6.23
CA VAL A 36 4.61 -6.40 5.62
C VAL A 36 5.67 -7.49 5.45
N ALA A 37 5.90 -8.32 6.47
CA ALA A 37 6.85 -9.43 6.38
C ALA A 37 6.50 -10.41 5.24
N ALA A 38 5.21 -10.77 5.12
CA ALA A 38 4.74 -11.65 4.05
C ALA A 38 4.91 -11.01 2.64
N HIS A 39 4.61 -9.72 2.50
CA HIS A 39 4.77 -9.02 1.22
C HIS A 39 6.23 -8.88 0.80
N VAL A 40 7.15 -8.67 1.75
CA VAL A 40 8.59 -8.66 1.45
C VAL A 40 9.05 -10.03 0.96
N LEU A 41 8.58 -11.12 1.57
CA LEU A 41 8.90 -12.48 1.13
C LEU A 41 8.38 -12.76 -0.29
N VAL A 42 7.14 -12.37 -0.58
CA VAL A 42 6.56 -12.48 -1.93
C VAL A 42 7.33 -11.61 -2.93
N TRP A 43 7.77 -10.42 -2.52
CA TRP A 43 8.57 -9.53 -3.36
C TRP A 43 9.90 -10.17 -3.77
N MET A 44 10.54 -10.90 -2.85
CA MET A 44 11.77 -11.65 -3.17
C MET A 44 11.52 -12.78 -4.16
N TRP A 45 10.34 -13.41 -4.15
CA TRP A 45 10.01 -14.52 -5.05
C TRP A 45 9.56 -14.05 -6.44
N ARG A 46 8.75 -12.99 -6.53
CA ARG A 46 8.23 -12.44 -7.79
C ARG A 46 8.16 -10.91 -7.68
N PRO A 47 9.26 -10.19 -7.95
CA PRO A 47 9.30 -8.74 -7.82
C PRO A 47 8.35 -8.12 -8.84
N TRP A 48 7.33 -7.42 -8.35
CA TRP A 48 6.29 -6.84 -9.20
C TRP A 48 6.67 -5.48 -9.80
N VAL A 49 7.71 -4.82 -9.28
CA VAL A 49 8.31 -3.65 -9.91
C VAL A 49 9.58 -4.10 -10.64
N PRO A 50 9.58 -4.18 -11.98
CA PRO A 50 10.80 -4.41 -12.71
C PRO A 50 11.75 -3.21 -12.49
N GLY A 51 13.04 -3.48 -12.33
CA GLY A 51 14.04 -2.43 -12.15
C GLY A 51 14.11 -1.46 -13.34
N LYS A 52 15.06 -0.51 -13.29
CA LYS A 52 15.22 0.59 -14.26
C LYS A 52 15.22 0.20 -15.74
N ASN A 53 15.46 -1.09 -16.05
CA ASN A 53 15.53 -1.65 -17.40
C ASN A 53 14.35 -2.60 -17.74
N GLY A 54 13.20 -2.50 -17.05
CA GLY A 54 12.06 -3.41 -17.19
C GLY A 54 11.51 -3.56 -18.62
N TYR A 55 10.43 -2.83 -18.94
CA TYR A 55 9.82 -2.88 -20.28
C TYR A 55 10.63 -2.14 -21.36
N THR A 56 11.69 -1.41 -20.98
CA THR A 56 12.55 -0.68 -21.91
C THR A 56 13.37 -1.63 -22.77
N THR A 57 13.79 -2.79 -22.25
CA THR A 57 14.55 -3.79 -23.05
C THR A 57 13.78 -4.25 -24.29
N MET A 58 12.47 -4.50 -24.19
CA MET A 58 11.67 -4.90 -25.35
C MET A 58 11.44 -3.75 -26.34
N LEU A 59 11.25 -2.53 -25.85
CA LEU A 59 11.10 -1.33 -26.69
C LEU A 59 12.41 -0.93 -27.39
N GLU A 60 13.55 -1.08 -26.72
CA GLU A 60 14.87 -0.84 -27.31
C GLU A 60 15.19 -1.88 -28.40
N ILE A 61 14.87 -3.15 -28.16
CA ILE A 61 15.03 -4.22 -29.15
C ILE A 61 14.15 -3.96 -30.37
N SER A 62 12.87 -3.58 -30.20
CA SER A 62 12.01 -3.29 -31.34
C SER A 62 12.51 -2.10 -32.18
N ASN A 63 12.95 -1.02 -31.52
CA ASN A 63 13.48 0.14 -32.22
C ASN A 63 14.80 -0.16 -32.94
N THR A 64 15.69 -0.94 -32.32
CA THR A 64 16.96 -1.35 -32.93
C THR A 64 16.72 -2.21 -34.17
N ILE A 65 15.81 -3.18 -34.07
CA ILE A 65 15.46 -4.06 -35.19
C ILE A 65 14.87 -3.25 -36.36
N SER A 66 13.95 -2.31 -36.08
CA SER A 66 13.38 -1.45 -37.13
C SER A 66 14.42 -0.59 -37.84
N GLN A 67 15.43 -0.08 -37.14
CA GLN A 67 16.49 0.72 -37.74
C GLN A 67 17.46 -0.14 -38.57
N THR A 68 17.80 -1.35 -38.10
CA THR A 68 18.65 -2.30 -38.82
C THR A 68 18.01 -2.78 -40.13
N PHE A 69 16.67 -2.92 -40.18
CA PHE A 69 15.98 -3.31 -41.41
C PHE A 69 15.86 -2.17 -42.45
N LEU A 70 16.12 -0.93 -42.04
CA LEU A 70 16.04 0.26 -42.90
C LEU A 70 17.42 0.81 -43.32
N THR A 71 18.51 0.16 -42.91
CA THR A 71 19.90 0.51 -43.27
C THR A 71 20.49 -0.57 -44.18
#